data_AF-A0A1T5G740-F1
#
_entry.id   AF-A0A1T5G740-F1
#
_cell.length_a   1.000
_cell.length_b   1.000
_cell.length_c   1.000
_cell.angle_alpha   90.00
_cell.angle_beta   90.00
_cell.angle_gamma   90.00
#
_symmetry.space_group_name_H-M   'P 1'
#
loop_
_entity.id
_entity.type
_entity.pdbx_description
1 polymer ?
#
loop_
_entity_poly.entity_id
_entity_poly.type
_entity_poly.pdbx_seq_one_letter_code
_entity_poly.pdbx_strand_id
1 'polypeptide(L)'
;MEELLQNPDFQKLVPYLVVAFFIQLFIWILFANTIRTTLNLIKKENRCLLPSQAWFVALPFFNIYWNFVVVRRLTDSLNNEFYDRQVAVEEDPTQKQGYMYAGGYMVSNIPLPAFVGFMASIIAFVGFVLYWFKIYEYKKLLKQPFEYRDSTKQDDEDLQEEEYQ
;
A
#
# COMPACT_ATOMS: atom_id res chain seq x y z
N MET A 1 37.67 9.01 -0.25
CA MET A 1 36.71 8.42 0.74
C MET A 1 37.23 8.58 2.16
N GLU A 2 38.53 8.37 2.42
CA GLU A 2 39.14 8.57 3.75
C GLU A 2 39.18 10.03 4.21
N GLU A 3 39.37 11.00 3.31
CA GLU A 3 39.33 12.43 3.65
C GLU A 3 37.95 12.91 4.12
N LEU A 4 36.86 12.31 3.63
CA LEU A 4 35.50 12.64 4.07
C LEU A 4 35.18 12.09 5.47
N LEU A 5 35.81 10.96 5.87
CA LEU A 5 35.65 10.38 7.19
C LEU A 5 36.47 11.10 8.28
N GLN A 6 37.52 11.84 7.88
CA GLN A 6 38.34 12.63 8.81
C GLN A 6 37.79 14.04 9.06
N ASN A 7 36.73 14.46 8.36
CA ASN A 7 36.10 15.74 8.61
C ASN A 7 35.32 15.69 9.94
N PRO A 8 35.64 16.55 10.93
CA PRO A 8 35.00 16.53 12.26
C PRO A 8 33.49 16.83 12.20
N ASP A 9 33.02 17.53 11.17
CA ASP A 9 31.59 17.76 10.97
C ASP A 9 30.88 16.51 10.45
N PHE A 10 31.52 15.74 9.56
CA PHE A 10 30.96 14.47 9.08
C PHE A 10 30.83 13.45 10.21
N GLN A 11 31.82 13.37 11.11
CA GLN A 11 31.77 12.45 12.26
C GLN A 11 30.60 12.74 13.21
N LYS A 12 30.22 14.02 13.36
CA LYS A 12 29.02 14.39 14.13
C LYS A 12 27.74 13.97 13.43
N LEU A 13 27.72 13.95 12.10
CA LEU A 13 26.54 13.57 11.29
C LEU A 13 26.32 12.06 11.20
N VAL A 14 27.39 11.25 11.23
CA VAL A 14 27.32 9.78 11.19
C VAL A 14 26.29 9.17 12.17
N PRO A 15 26.28 9.49 13.48
CA PRO A 15 25.29 8.91 14.40
C PRO A 15 23.85 9.29 14.02
N TYR A 16 23.59 10.52 13.56
CA TYR A 16 22.25 10.92 13.11
C TYR A 16 21.81 10.16 11.86
N LEU A 17 22.73 9.93 10.91
CA LEU A 17 22.45 9.14 9.71
C LEU A 17 22.15 7.68 10.05
N VAL A 18 22.88 7.10 11.00
CA VAL A 18 22.63 5.73 11.49
C VAL A 18 21.25 5.65 12.15
N VAL A 19 20.91 6.59 13.02
CA VAL A 19 19.58 6.63 13.67
C VAL A 19 18.47 6.80 12.64
N ALA A 20 18.62 7.72 11.69
CA ALA A 20 17.65 7.94 10.61
C ALA A 20 17.44 6.67 9.76
N PHE A 21 18.51 5.93 9.47
CA PHE A 21 18.44 4.66 8.75
C PHE A 21 17.63 3.60 9.52
N PHE A 22 17.84 3.45 10.83
CA PHE A 22 17.06 2.52 11.64
C PHE A 22 15.59 2.93 11.74
N ILE A 23 15.28 4.22 11.87
CA ILE A 23 13.91 4.74 11.85
C ILE A 23 13.24 4.40 10.51
N GLN A 24 13.94 4.62 9.40
CA GLN A 24 13.43 4.30 8.07
C GLN A 24 13.11 2.82 7.91
N LEU A 25 14.01 1.93 8.34
CA LEU A 25 13.78 0.49 8.33
C LEU A 25 12.57 0.09 9.20
N PHE A 26 12.43 0.70 10.36
CA PHE A 26 11.31 0.44 11.25
C PHE A 26 9.97 0.81 10.60
N ILE A 27 9.89 1.96 9.93
CA ILE A 27 8.70 2.40 9.17
C ILE A 27 8.33 1.38 8.09
N TRP A 28 9.31 0.89 7.32
CA TRP A 28 9.06 -0.11 6.28
C TRP A 28 8.58 -1.45 6.83
N ILE A 29 9.09 -1.87 7.99
CA ILE A 29 8.62 -3.08 8.68
C ILE A 29 7.16 -2.92 9.12
N LEU A 30 6.78 -1.76 9.68
CA LEU A 30 5.38 -1.48 10.05
C LEU A 30 4.44 -1.49 8.85
N PHE A 31 4.89 -0.95 7.72
CA PHE A 31 4.14 -0.96 6.47
C PHE A 31 3.94 -2.38 5.94
N ALA A 32 5.00 -3.19 5.89
CA ALA A 32 4.93 -4.60 5.50
C ALA A 32 3.99 -5.41 6.42
N ASN A 33 4.05 -5.16 7.73
CA ASN A 33 3.14 -5.76 8.71
C ASN A 33 1.69 -5.34 8.49
N THR A 34 1.44 -4.09 8.08
CA THR A 34 0.09 -3.62 7.76
C THR A 34 -0.48 -4.41 6.60
N ILE A 35 0.26 -4.50 5.49
CA ILE A 35 -0.14 -5.27 4.30
C ILE A 35 -0.38 -6.75 4.65
N ARG A 36 0.56 -7.37 5.38
CA ARG A 36 0.44 -8.76 5.84
C ARG A 36 -0.83 -9.00 6.65
N THR A 37 -1.14 -8.08 7.57
CA THR A 37 -2.32 -8.21 8.42
C THR A 37 -3.61 -8.05 7.59
N THR A 38 -3.62 -7.12 6.63
CA THR A 38 -4.75 -6.95 5.71
C THR A 38 -4.98 -8.22 4.89
N LEU A 39 -3.93 -8.81 4.30
CA LEU A 39 -4.03 -10.06 3.56
C LEU A 39 -4.51 -11.24 4.41
N ASN A 40 -4.16 -11.28 5.70
CA ASN A 40 -4.64 -12.33 6.60
C ASN A 40 -6.15 -12.25 6.88
N LEU A 41 -6.79 -11.09 6.70
CA LEU A 41 -8.23 -10.89 6.87
C LEU A 41 -9.04 -11.32 5.62
N ILE A 42 -8.39 -11.36 4.46
CA ILE A 42 -8.98 -11.78 3.19
C ILE A 42 -9.06 -13.31 3.15
N LYS A 43 -10.09 -13.92 2.55
CA LYS A 43 -10.18 -15.39 2.41
C LYS A 43 -9.00 -15.93 1.60
N LYS A 44 -8.53 -17.15 1.88
CA LYS A 44 -7.36 -17.71 1.17
C LYS A 44 -7.54 -17.80 -0.34
N GLU A 45 -8.77 -18.07 -0.78
CA GLU A 45 -9.15 -18.20 -2.20
C GLU A 45 -9.03 -16.88 -2.96
N ASN A 46 -9.30 -15.76 -2.29
CA ASN A 46 -9.26 -14.42 -2.88
C ASN A 46 -7.89 -13.75 -2.80
N ARG A 47 -6.89 -14.40 -2.18
CA ARG A 47 -5.54 -13.83 -2.04
C ARG A 47 -4.72 -14.04 -3.31
N CYS A 48 -4.42 -12.96 -4.02
CA CYS A 48 -3.46 -12.95 -5.12
C CYS A 48 -2.00 -12.75 -4.65
N LEU A 49 -1.80 -12.47 -3.35
CA LEU A 49 -0.49 -12.30 -2.72
C LEU A 49 -0.41 -13.13 -1.42
N LEU A 50 0.68 -13.87 -1.26
CA LEU A 50 0.95 -14.59 -0.02
C LEU A 50 1.34 -13.58 1.08
N PRO A 51 0.80 -13.70 2.32
CA PRO A 51 1.12 -12.79 3.42
C PRO A 51 2.62 -12.74 3.77
N SER A 52 3.37 -13.82 3.49
CA SER A 52 4.82 -13.87 3.65
C SER A 52 5.57 -12.98 2.64
N GLN A 53 5.03 -12.80 1.44
CA GLN A 53 5.67 -12.02 0.38
C GLN A 53 5.52 -10.50 0.60
N ALA A 54 4.63 -10.07 1.49
CA ALA A 54 4.52 -8.66 1.90
C ALA A 54 5.81 -8.14 2.56
N TRP A 55 6.62 -9.02 3.17
CA TRP A 55 7.89 -8.65 3.80
C TRP A 55 8.96 -8.18 2.81
N PHE A 56 8.89 -8.57 1.53
CA PHE A 56 9.88 -8.14 0.55
C PHE A 56 9.80 -6.64 0.22
N VAL A 57 8.70 -5.98 0.60
CA VAL A 57 8.58 -4.52 0.58
C VAL A 57 9.57 -3.88 1.57
N ALA A 58 9.99 -4.56 2.64
CA ALA A 58 10.96 -4.00 3.58
C ALA A 58 12.41 -4.00 3.06
N LEU A 59 12.68 -4.68 1.93
CA LEU A 59 14.03 -4.78 1.35
C LEU A 59 14.29 -3.61 0.39
N PRO A 60 15.24 -2.69 0.66
CA PRO A 60 15.42 -1.46 -0.13
C PRO A 60 15.58 -1.68 -1.64
N PHE A 61 16.43 -2.61 -2.05
CA PHE A 61 16.70 -2.85 -3.48
C PHE A 61 15.57 -3.60 -4.18
N PHE A 62 14.90 -4.51 -3.47
CA PHE A 62 13.79 -5.28 -4.03
C PHE A 62 12.48 -4.47 -4.03
N ASN A 63 12.36 -3.50 -3.11
CA ASN A 63 11.21 -2.63 -2.91
C ASN A 63 10.83 -1.86 -4.19
N ILE A 64 11.80 -1.46 -5.02
CA ILE A 64 11.55 -0.68 -6.26
C ILE A 64 10.56 -1.42 -7.18
N TYR A 65 10.88 -2.66 -7.56
CA TYR A 65 10.01 -3.47 -8.40
C TYR A 65 8.83 -4.06 -7.60
N TRP A 66 9.10 -4.50 -6.37
CA TRP A 66 8.11 -5.23 -5.57
C TRP A 66 6.93 -4.36 -5.14
N ASN A 67 7.10 -3.04 -4.98
CA ASN A 67 5.99 -2.13 -4.72
C ASN A 67 4.91 -2.21 -5.81
N PHE A 68 5.29 -2.21 -7.09
CA PHE A 68 4.33 -2.34 -8.19
C PHE A 68 3.57 -3.66 -8.12
N VAL A 69 4.27 -4.76 -7.86
CA VAL A 69 3.68 -6.10 -7.74
C VAL A 69 2.71 -6.18 -6.57
N VAL A 70 3.09 -5.60 -5.42
CA VAL A 70 2.26 -5.60 -4.21
C VAL A 70 1.03 -4.74 -4.40
N VAL A 71 1.15 -3.55 -4.99
CA VAL A 71 0.01 -2.68 -5.30
C VAL A 71 -0.99 -3.45 -6.15
N ARG A 72 -0.58 -3.99 -7.30
CA ARG A 72 -1.48 -4.72 -8.20
C ARG A 72 -2.14 -5.91 -7.51
N ARG A 73 -1.35 -6.81 -6.93
CA ARG A 73 -1.89 -8.03 -6.31
C ARG A 73 -2.73 -7.76 -5.07
N LEU A 74 -2.44 -6.69 -4.31
CA LEU A 74 -3.25 -6.30 -3.16
C LEU A 74 -4.59 -5.72 -3.63
N THR A 75 -4.60 -4.87 -4.66
CA THR A 75 -5.84 -4.39 -5.28
C THR A 75 -6.67 -5.56 -5.78
N ASP A 76 -6.07 -6.50 -6.54
CA ASP A 76 -6.77 -7.69 -7.04
C ASP A 76 -7.38 -8.52 -5.90
N SER A 77 -6.61 -8.71 -4.81
CA SER A 77 -7.09 -9.47 -3.64
C SER A 77 -8.26 -8.78 -2.93
N LEU A 78 -8.23 -7.45 -2.86
CA LEU A 78 -9.30 -6.65 -2.27
C LEU A 78 -10.54 -6.65 -3.15
N ASN A 79 -10.38 -6.49 -4.46
CA ASN A 79 -11.47 -6.55 -5.44
C ASN A 79 -12.20 -7.89 -5.37
N ASN A 80 -11.47 -9.01 -5.37
CA ASN A 80 -12.07 -10.34 -5.25
C ASN A 80 -12.85 -10.50 -3.94
N GLU A 81 -12.30 -10.03 -2.82
CA GLU A 81 -12.97 -10.12 -1.52
C GLU A 81 -14.20 -9.20 -1.42
N PHE A 82 -14.16 -8.01 -2.00
CA PHE A 82 -15.31 -7.10 -2.02
C PHE A 82 -16.39 -7.55 -2.99
N TYR A 83 -16.00 -8.17 -4.11
CA TYR A 83 -16.92 -8.83 -5.03
C TYR A 83 -17.65 -9.99 -4.34
N ASP A 84 -16.91 -10.88 -3.67
CA ASP A 84 -17.48 -11.99 -2.90
C ASP A 84 -18.40 -11.53 -1.75
N ARG A 85 -18.13 -10.35 -1.19
CA ARG A 85 -18.91 -9.77 -0.10
C ARG A 85 -20.02 -8.82 -0.59
N GLN A 86 -20.20 -8.68 -1.91
CA GLN A 86 -21.14 -7.73 -2.55
C GLN A 86 -21.05 -6.30 -1.98
N VAL A 87 -19.85 -5.84 -1.63
CA VAL A 87 -19.64 -4.49 -1.09
C VAL A 87 -19.37 -3.56 -2.26
N ALA A 88 -20.23 -2.55 -2.44
CA ALA A 88 -19.98 -1.47 -3.40
C ALA A 88 -18.79 -0.61 -2.93
N VAL A 89 -17.60 -0.95 -3.41
CA VAL A 89 -16.36 -0.18 -3.23
C VAL A 89 -15.96 0.42 -4.58
N GLU A 90 -15.24 1.53 -4.57
CA GLU A 90 -14.62 2.12 -5.77
C GLU A 90 -13.94 1.03 -6.63
N GLU A 91 -14.16 1.04 -7.95
CA GLU A 91 -13.37 0.25 -8.90
C GLU A 91 -11.89 0.57 -8.68
N ASP A 92 -11.10 -0.43 -8.31
CA ASP A 92 -9.66 -0.36 -7.99
C ASP A 92 -9.29 0.40 -6.71
N PRO A 93 -9.65 -0.14 -5.52
CA PRO A 93 -9.59 0.55 -4.23
C PRO A 93 -8.23 1.16 -3.86
N THR A 94 -7.11 0.72 -4.43
CA THR A 94 -5.77 1.14 -3.98
C THR A 94 -4.78 1.44 -5.11
N GLN A 95 -5.21 1.28 -6.36
CA GLN A 95 -4.31 1.14 -7.50
C GLN A 95 -3.65 2.47 -7.90
N LYS A 96 -4.44 3.56 -7.97
CA LYS A 96 -3.95 4.89 -8.35
C LYS A 96 -2.88 5.43 -7.38
N GLN A 97 -3.13 5.28 -6.08
CA GLN A 97 -2.24 5.76 -5.03
C GLN A 97 -0.97 4.90 -4.94
N GLY A 98 -1.12 3.59 -5.10
CA GLY A 98 0.00 2.66 -5.13
C GLY A 98 0.95 2.89 -6.32
N TYR A 99 0.41 3.16 -7.52
CA TYR A 99 1.24 3.50 -8.68
C TYR A 99 1.91 4.87 -8.56
N MET A 100 1.28 5.86 -7.92
CA MET A 100 1.94 7.14 -7.61
C MET A 100 3.16 6.94 -6.70
N TYR A 101 3.01 6.13 -5.64
CA TYR A 101 4.13 5.78 -4.75
C TYR A 101 5.23 5.03 -5.50
N ALA A 102 4.88 3.94 -6.19
CA ALA A 102 5.83 3.07 -6.85
C ALA A 102 6.57 3.81 -7.99
N GLY A 103 5.87 4.62 -8.77
CA GLY A 103 6.44 5.47 -9.81
C GLY A 103 7.39 6.54 -9.25
N GLY A 104 6.98 7.26 -8.20
CA GLY A 104 7.82 8.26 -7.55
C GLY A 104 9.11 7.65 -6.98
N TYR A 105 8.99 6.50 -6.31
CA TYR A 105 10.13 5.80 -5.72
C TYR A 105 11.10 5.27 -6.78
N MET A 106 10.59 4.79 -7.91
CA MET A 106 11.43 4.35 -9.04
C MET A 106 12.23 5.52 -9.63
N VAL A 107 11.57 6.67 -9.87
CA VAL A 107 12.22 7.87 -10.43
C VAL A 107 13.27 8.44 -9.47
N SER A 108 13.02 8.41 -8.16
CA SER A 108 14.00 8.89 -7.17
C SER A 108 15.25 8.02 -7.05
N ASN A 109 15.19 6.75 -7.48
CA ASN A 109 16.35 5.83 -7.44
C ASN A 109 17.21 5.88 -8.71
N ILE A 110 16.75 6.54 -9.79
CA ILE A 110 17.54 6.73 -11.01
C ILE A 110 18.42 7.98 -10.82
N PRO A 111 19.70 7.98 -11.25
CA PRO A 111 20.58 9.14 -11.16
C PRO A 111 20.14 10.23 -12.16
N LEU A 112 19.09 10.96 -11.79
CA LEU A 112 18.54 12.13 -12.48
C LEU A 112 19.11 13.41 -11.86
N PRO A 113 18.90 14.58 -12.50
CA PRO A 113 19.28 15.87 -11.92
C PRO A 113 18.74 16.02 -10.50
N ALA A 114 19.53 16.52 -9.55
CA ALA A 114 19.21 16.55 -8.13
C ALA A 114 17.84 17.17 -7.80
N PHE A 115 17.44 18.21 -8.56
CA PHE A 115 16.12 18.82 -8.45
C PHE A 115 14.97 17.86 -8.76
N VAL A 116 15.11 17.05 -9.82
CA VAL A 116 14.11 16.05 -10.22
C VAL A 116 14.04 14.93 -9.20
N GLY A 117 15.19 14.45 -8.71
CA GLY A 117 15.25 13.43 -7.66
C GLY A 117 14.58 13.89 -6.36
N PHE A 118 14.77 15.17 -5.98
CA PHE A 118 14.12 15.76 -4.82
C PHE A 118 12.59 15.89 -4.97
N MET A 119 12.11 16.33 -6.13
CA MET A 119 10.67 16.39 -6.40
C MET A 119 10.04 14.99 -6.41
N ALA A 120 10.72 14.01 -7.02
CA ALA A 120 10.28 12.62 -7.05
C ALA A 120 10.22 12.00 -5.65
N SER A 121 11.17 12.32 -4.77
CA SER A 121 11.17 11.78 -3.39
C SER A 121 10.01 12.33 -2.57
N ILE A 122 9.63 13.61 -2.76
CA ILE A 122 8.44 14.20 -2.13
C ILE A 122 7.18 13.47 -2.62
N ILE A 123 7.03 13.29 -3.94
CA ILE A 123 5.87 12.60 -4.52
C ILE A 123 5.80 11.15 -4.00
N ALA A 124 6.94 10.46 -3.95
CA ALA A 124 7.03 9.11 -3.39
C ALA A 124 6.61 9.08 -1.92
N PHE A 125 7.08 10.03 -1.11
CA PHE A 125 6.73 10.10 0.31
C PHE A 125 5.24 10.37 0.53
N VAL A 126 4.66 11.34 -0.19
CA VAL A 126 3.22 11.63 -0.11
C VAL A 126 2.41 10.42 -0.58
N GLY A 127 2.78 9.81 -1.71
CA GLY A 127 2.14 8.61 -2.22
C GLY A 127 2.20 7.44 -1.24
N PHE A 128 3.35 7.23 -0.59
CA PHE A 128 3.53 6.21 0.44
C PHE A 128 2.55 6.40 1.60
N VAL A 129 2.47 7.63 2.14
CA VAL A 129 1.59 7.95 3.25
C VAL A 129 0.12 7.75 2.86
N LEU A 130 -0.31 8.29 1.71
CA LEU A 130 -1.69 8.13 1.22
C LEU A 130 -2.07 6.66 1.00
N TYR A 131 -1.19 5.89 0.35
CA TYR A 131 -1.40 4.48 0.10
C TYR A 131 -1.51 3.68 1.41
N TRP A 132 -0.69 3.99 2.42
CA TRP A 132 -0.77 3.33 3.72
C TRP A 132 -2.09 3.63 4.44
N PHE A 133 -2.53 4.90 4.47
CA PHE A 133 -3.83 5.26 5.04
C PHE A 133 -4.99 4.54 4.35
N LYS A 134 -4.97 4.47 3.03
CA LYS A 134 -5.99 3.76 2.24
C LYS A 134 -6.03 2.26 2.53
N ILE A 135 -4.87 1.59 2.67
CA ILE A 135 -4.82 0.18 3.12
C ILE A 135 -5.45 0.02 4.51
N TYR A 136 -5.20 0.96 5.42
CA TYR A 136 -5.75 0.92 6.77
C TYR A 136 -7.28 1.08 6.77
N GLU A 137 -7.81 1.94 5.91
CA GLU A 137 -9.24 2.10 5.69
C GLU A 137 -9.89 0.79 5.22
N TYR A 138 -9.36 0.13 4.18
CA TYR A 138 -9.89 -1.16 3.73
C TYR A 138 -9.73 -2.27 4.74
N LYS A 139 -8.64 -2.27 5.51
CA LYS A 139 -8.47 -3.19 6.63
C LYS A 139 -9.56 -3.02 7.68
N LYS A 140 -9.99 -1.77 7.94
CA LYS A 140 -11.10 -1.48 8.87
C LYS A 140 -12.43 -1.99 8.30
N LEU A 141 -12.68 -1.77 7.01
CA LEU A 141 -13.86 -2.30 6.33
C LEU A 141 -13.91 -3.82 6.41
N LEU A 142 -12.82 -4.53 6.11
CA LEU A 142 -12.74 -5.99 6.19
C LEU A 142 -12.98 -6.58 7.59
N LYS A 143 -12.73 -5.79 8.65
CA LYS A 143 -12.94 -6.19 10.05
C LYS A 143 -14.36 -5.96 10.55
N GLN A 144 -15.14 -5.10 9.90
CA GLN A 144 -16.53 -4.93 10.29
C GLN A 144 -17.28 -6.22 9.98
N PRO A 145 -18.02 -6.81 10.94
CA PRO A 145 -18.91 -7.91 10.65
C PRO A 145 -19.95 -7.39 9.64
N PHE A 146 -19.87 -7.89 8.41
CA PHE A 146 -20.76 -7.47 7.34
C PHE A 146 -22.16 -7.97 7.66
N GLU A 147 -23.07 -7.05 7.92
CA GLU A 147 -24.50 -7.31 7.91
C GLU A 147 -24.84 -7.64 6.46
N TYR A 148 -25.19 -8.91 6.21
CA TYR A 148 -25.55 -9.41 4.88
C TYR A 148 -26.73 -8.58 4.36
N ARG A 149 -26.46 -7.69 3.40
CA ARG A 149 -27.49 -6.96 2.70
C ARG A 149 -28.04 -7.91 1.65
N ASP A 150 -29.10 -8.61 2.03
CA ASP A 150 -29.81 -9.57 1.18
C ASP A 150 -30.33 -8.85 -0.07
N SER A 151 -29.59 -8.96 -1.17
CA SER A 151 -29.90 -8.33 -2.46
C SER A 151 -31.21 -8.85 -3.05
N THR A 152 -31.70 -10.01 -2.59
CA THR A 152 -33.02 -10.54 -2.95
C THR A 152 -34.18 -9.64 -2.50
N LYS A 153 -34.02 -8.85 -1.43
CA LYS A 153 -35.10 -7.94 -0.97
C LYS A 153 -35.27 -6.70 -1.82
N GLN A 154 -34.21 -6.24 -2.49
CA GLN A 154 -34.25 -5.05 -3.33
C GLN A 154 -34.90 -5.38 -4.68
N ASP A 155 -34.53 -6.52 -5.28
CA ASP A 155 -35.15 -6.99 -6.52
C ASP A 155 -36.64 -7.35 -6.32
N ASP A 156 -37.02 -7.89 -5.15
CA ASP A 156 -38.43 -8.16 -4.81
C ASP A 156 -39.24 -6.87 -4.55
N GLU A 157 -38.63 -5.80 -4.04
CA GLU A 157 -39.29 -4.49 -3.86
C GLU A 157 -39.47 -3.76 -5.20
N ASP A 158 -38.44 -3.78 -6.06
CA ASP A 158 -38.49 -3.16 -7.39
C ASP A 158 -39.48 -3.90 -8.32
N LEU A 159 -39.57 -5.23 -8.24
CA LEU A 159 -40.57 -6.03 -8.96
C LEU A 159 -41.99 -5.81 -8.43
N GLN A 160 -42.16 -5.58 -7.13
CA GLN A 160 -43.45 -5.22 -6.56
C GLN A 160 -43.88 -3.81 -6.98
N GLU A 161 -42.98 -2.82 -7.01
CA GLU A 161 -43.30 -1.48 -7.47
C GLU A 161 -43.68 -1.42 -8.97
N GLU A 162 -43.11 -2.28 -9.82
CA GLU A 162 -43.53 -2.42 -11.22
C GLU A 162 -44.88 -3.14 -11.40
N GLU A 163 -45.28 -4.04 -10.50
CA GLU A 163 -46.58 -4.76 -10.58
C GLU A 163 -47.78 -3.88 -10.16
N TYR A 164 -47.54 -2.78 -9.43
CA TYR A 164 -48.57 -1.83 -9.00
C TYR A 164 -48.68 -0.55 -9.86
N GLN A 165 -47.92 -0.43 -10.96
CA GLN A 165 -48.07 0.65 -11.97
C GLN A 165 -48.81 0.18 -13.24
#